data_AF-K2G9Q5-F1
#
_entry.id   AF-K2G9Q5-F1
#
_cell.length_a   1.000
_cell.length_b   1.000
_cell.length_c   1.000
_cell.angle_alpha   90.00
_cell.angle_beta   90.00
_cell.angle_gamma   90.00
#
_symmetry.space_group_name_H-M   'P 1'
#
loop_
_entity.id
_entity.type
_entity.pdbx_description
1 polymer ?
#
loop_
_entity_poly.entity_id
_entity_poly.type
_entity_poly.pdbx_seq_one_letter_code
_entity_poly.pdbx_strand_id
1 'polypeptide(L)'
;MQASPTLTVPEDLWPVADFFFRGLGPEINLNNAGEAASLFQSFFWLYLTTVILTVITFKLGFAKKLPLLKNVVVYTVLVIGTFLLTLMLGLNLPLAESLIVTAVVLGLYRLRLSRERNGKQA
;
A
#
# COMPACT_ATOMS: atom_id res chain seq x y z
N MET A 1 14.67 -17.31 33.49
CA MET A 1 13.42 -16.77 32.94
C MET A 1 13.68 -16.50 31.46
N GLN A 2 13.21 -17.37 30.57
CA GLN A 2 13.35 -17.14 29.12
C GLN A 2 12.37 -16.03 28.76
N ALA A 3 12.87 -14.83 28.44
CA ALA A 3 12.03 -13.78 27.88
C ALA A 3 11.54 -14.30 26.53
N SER A 4 10.28 -14.73 26.47
CA SER A 4 9.66 -15.07 25.19
C SER A 4 9.57 -13.76 24.41
N PRO A 5 10.26 -13.61 23.26
CA PRO A 5 10.17 -12.40 22.47
C PRO A 5 8.76 -12.36 21.83
N THR A 6 7.83 -11.76 22.57
CA THR A 6 6.46 -11.51 22.11
C THR A 6 6.40 -10.14 21.47
N LEU A 7 5.91 -10.08 20.23
CA LEU A 7 5.60 -8.82 19.57
C LEU A 7 4.13 -8.48 19.85
N THR A 8 3.89 -7.29 20.39
CA THR A 8 2.55 -6.73 20.51
C THR A 8 2.21 -5.97 19.24
N VAL A 9 1.12 -6.36 18.59
CA VAL A 9 0.59 -5.64 17.42
C VAL A 9 -0.41 -4.60 17.93
N PRO A 10 -0.34 -3.33 17.49
CA PRO A 10 -1.36 -2.34 17.82
C PRO A 10 -2.75 -2.82 17.34
N GLU A 11 -3.77 -2.74 18.19
CA GLU A 11 -5.15 -3.14 17.82
C GLU A 11 -5.89 -2.06 17.00
N ASP A 12 -5.44 -0.80 17.09
CA ASP A 12 -6.03 0.34 16.37
C ASP A 12 -5.47 0.49 14.95
N LEU A 13 -5.61 -0.56 14.13
CA LEU A 13 -5.16 -0.57 12.75
C LEU A 13 -6.14 0.16 11.83
N TRP A 14 -5.63 0.78 10.77
CA TRP A 14 -6.46 1.30 9.68
C TRP A 14 -7.19 0.16 8.96
N PRO A 15 -8.41 0.31 8.39
CA PRO A 15 -9.21 -0.82 7.91
C PRO A 15 -8.53 -1.75 6.91
N VAL A 16 -7.68 -1.23 6.01
CA VAL A 16 -6.93 -2.08 5.08
C VAL A 16 -5.85 -2.88 5.83
N ALA A 17 -5.17 -2.26 6.80
CA ALA A 17 -4.22 -2.96 7.65
C ALA A 17 -4.94 -3.98 8.56
N ASP A 18 -6.02 -3.58 9.24
CA ASP A 18 -6.86 -4.45 10.06
C ASP A 18 -7.29 -5.70 9.26
N PHE A 19 -7.75 -5.55 8.02
CA PHE A 19 -8.12 -6.68 7.18
C PHE A 19 -7.02 -7.75 7.02
N PHE A 20 -5.76 -7.35 6.87
CA PHE A 20 -4.63 -8.28 6.73
C PHE A 20 -4.16 -8.85 8.07
N PHE A 21 -4.38 -8.13 9.17
CA PHE A 21 -3.92 -8.49 10.51
C PHE A 21 -5.01 -9.09 11.42
N ARG A 22 -6.28 -9.09 11.00
CA ARG A 22 -7.45 -9.58 11.77
C ARG A 22 -7.34 -11.02 12.27
N GLY A 23 -6.50 -11.84 11.64
CA GLY A 23 -6.23 -13.24 12.03
C GLY A 23 -5.04 -13.42 12.99
N LEU A 24 -4.34 -12.34 13.32
CA LEU A 24 -3.18 -12.32 14.20
C LEU A 24 -3.67 -11.86 15.58
N GLY A 25 -3.41 -12.67 16.61
CA GLY A 25 -3.73 -12.26 17.98
C GLY A 25 -2.92 -11.02 18.40
N PRO A 26 -3.33 -10.33 19.49
CA PRO A 26 -2.64 -9.14 19.99
C PRO A 26 -1.18 -9.38 20.41
N GLU A 27 -0.85 -10.64 20.73
CA GLU A 27 0.50 -11.07 21.08
C GLU A 27 0.94 -12.19 20.14
N ILE A 28 2.05 -11.98 19.45
CA ILE A 28 2.67 -13.00 18.59
C ILE A 28 3.97 -13.48 19.21
N ASN A 29 4.09 -14.78 19.41
CA ASN A 29 5.30 -15.39 19.94
C ASN A 29 6.28 -15.71 18.80
N LEU A 30 7.42 -15.00 18.74
CA LEU A 30 8.43 -15.22 17.71
C LEU A 30 9.18 -16.56 17.84
N ASN A 31 9.03 -17.27 18.96
CA ASN A 31 9.58 -18.61 19.13
C ASN A 31 8.75 -19.69 18.40
N ASN A 32 7.51 -19.38 18.04
CA ASN A 32 6.66 -20.27 17.26
C ASN A 32 6.78 -19.93 15.77
N ALA A 33 7.38 -20.84 15.00
CA ALA A 33 7.55 -20.67 13.56
C ALA A 33 6.22 -20.43 12.83
N GLY A 34 5.10 -20.97 13.34
CA GLY A 34 3.78 -20.80 12.73
C GLY A 34 3.22 -19.37 12.87
N GLU A 35 3.37 -18.77 14.05
CA GLU A 35 2.88 -17.41 14.32
C GLU A 35 3.79 -16.33 13.72
N ALA A 36 5.10 -16.59 13.71
CA ALA A 36 6.04 -15.74 12.98
C ALA A 36 5.73 -15.74 11.48
N ALA A 37 5.45 -16.91 10.89
CA ALA A 37 5.13 -17.02 9.46
C ALA A 37 3.85 -16.25 9.08
N SER A 38 2.80 -16.30 9.91
CA SER A 38 1.56 -15.57 9.64
C SER A 38 1.76 -14.05 9.69
N LEU A 39 2.59 -13.53 10.60
CA LEU A 39 2.96 -12.11 10.62
C LEU A 39 3.63 -11.66 9.33
N PHE A 40 4.68 -12.38 8.92
CA PHE A 40 5.43 -12.04 7.70
C PHE A 40 4.53 -12.13 6.47
N GLN A 41 3.64 -13.12 6.43
CA GLN A 41 2.68 -13.29 5.35
C GLN A 41 1.70 -12.10 5.29
N SER A 42 1.08 -11.71 6.41
CA SER A 42 0.18 -10.55 6.45
C SER A 42 0.87 -9.25 6.03
N PHE A 43 2.09 -9.02 6.53
CA PHE A 43 2.89 -7.86 6.12
C PHE A 43 3.19 -7.87 4.62
N PHE A 44 3.54 -9.03 4.05
CA PHE A 44 3.82 -9.17 2.63
C PHE A 44 2.60 -8.85 1.76
N TRP A 45 1.41 -9.32 2.14
CA TRP A 45 0.16 -9.02 1.41
C TRP A 45 -0.24 -7.55 1.48
N LEU A 46 -0.08 -6.92 2.65
CA LEU A 46 -0.30 -5.48 2.82
C LEU A 46 0.68 -4.68 1.94
N TYR A 47 1.97 -5.03 1.99
CA TYR A 47 3.01 -4.39 1.19
C TYR A 47 2.72 -4.52 -0.31
N LEU A 48 2.41 -5.73 -0.78
CA LEU A 48 2.08 -6.00 -2.18
C LEU A 48 0.88 -5.17 -2.65
N THR A 49 -0.18 -5.11 -1.83
CA THR A 49 -1.37 -4.29 -2.11
C THR A 49 -1.01 -2.82 -2.21
N THR A 50 -0.25 -2.29 -1.24
CA THR A 50 0.20 -0.89 -1.23
C THR A 50 1.04 -0.55 -2.45
N VAL A 51 1.97 -1.43 -2.85
CA VAL A 51 2.79 -1.24 -4.06
C VAL A 51 1.92 -1.19 -5.31
N ILE A 52 0.98 -2.13 -5.48
CA ILE A 52 0.07 -2.16 -6.63
C ILE A 52 -0.75 -0.88 -6.70
N LEU A 53 -1.36 -0.48 -5.58
CA LEU A 53 -2.14 0.77 -5.49
C LEU A 53 -1.29 1.99 -5.82
N THR A 54 -0.06 2.05 -5.32
CA THR A 54 0.86 3.16 -5.60
C THR A 54 1.23 3.22 -7.07
N VAL A 55 1.49 2.07 -7.71
CA VAL A 55 1.76 1.98 -9.16
C VAL A 55 0.55 2.46 -9.97
N ILE A 56 -0.66 2.06 -9.58
CA ILE A 56 -1.90 2.52 -10.23
C ILE A 56 -2.05 4.03 -10.09
N THR A 57 -1.95 4.56 -8.88
CA THR A 57 -2.04 5.99 -8.59
C THR A 57 -0.99 6.78 -9.33
N PHE A 58 0.25 6.30 -9.40
CA PHE A 58 1.32 6.91 -10.18
C PHE A 58 0.98 6.96 -11.67
N LYS A 59 0.51 5.84 -12.25
CA LYS A 59 0.11 5.78 -13.66
C LYS A 59 -1.10 6.67 -13.98
N LEU A 60 -1.98 6.90 -12.99
CA LEU A 60 -3.11 7.82 -13.13
C LEU A 60 -2.70 9.28 -12.98
N GLY A 61 -1.82 9.60 -12.04
CA GLY A 61 -1.37 10.97 -11.74
C GLY A 61 -0.41 11.52 -12.76
N PHE A 62 0.43 10.68 -13.33
CA PHE A 62 1.34 11.10 -14.39
C PHE A 62 0.63 11.04 -15.74
N ALA A 63 -0.04 12.14 -16.10
CA ALA A 63 -0.63 12.35 -17.41
C ALA A 63 0.40 12.47 -18.57
N LYS A 64 1.71 12.41 -18.27
CA LYS A 64 2.80 12.60 -19.23
C LYS A 64 3.60 11.29 -19.41
N LYS A 65 3.80 10.86 -20.67
CA LYS A 65 4.66 9.72 -21.00
C LYS A 65 6.08 10.03 -20.56
N LEU A 66 6.59 9.32 -19.54
CA LEU A 66 7.97 9.43 -19.10
C LEU A 66 8.87 8.59 -20.02
N PRO A 67 10.08 9.08 -20.36
CA PRO A 67 11.07 8.27 -21.09
C PRO A 67 11.41 7.01 -20.27
N LEU A 68 11.63 5.89 -20.96
CA LEU A 68 11.76 4.54 -20.36
C LEU A 68 12.74 4.50 -19.17
N LEU A 69 13.90 5.17 -19.30
CA LEU A 69 14.91 5.23 -18.27
C LEU A 69 14.42 5.93 -16.98
N LYS A 70 13.63 7.01 -17.13
CA LYS A 70 13.05 7.73 -15.99
C LYS A 70 11.94 6.94 -15.32
N ASN A 71 11.20 6.13 -16.09
CA ASN A 71 10.20 5.22 -15.54
C ASN A 71 10.84 4.19 -14.61
N VAL A 72 11.98 3.58 -15.00
CA VAL A 72 12.68 2.60 -14.17
C VAL A 72 13.12 3.23 -12.84
N VAL A 73 13.76 4.40 -12.88
CA VAL A 73 14.18 5.11 -11.66
C VAL A 73 12.99 5.41 -10.75
N VAL A 74 11.87 5.87 -11.31
CA VAL A 74 10.70 6.20 -10.50
C VAL A 74 10.08 4.94 -9.89
N TYR A 75 9.91 3.85 -10.64
CA TYR A 75 9.39 2.61 -10.07
C TYR A 75 10.30 2.05 -8.97
N THR A 76 11.62 2.14 -9.14
CA THR A 76 12.58 1.75 -8.09
C THR A 76 12.40 2.59 -6.83
N VAL A 77 12.34 3.92 -6.96
CA VAL A 77 12.10 4.83 -5.83
C VAL A 77 10.71 4.58 -5.22
N LEU A 78 9.71 4.23 -6.02
CA LEU A 78 8.36 3.92 -5.56
C LEU A 78 8.36 2.69 -4.66
N VAL A 79 8.96 1.59 -5.11
CA VAL A 79 9.02 0.31 -4.40
C VAL A 79 9.83 0.45 -3.11
N ILE A 80 10.97 1.15 -3.15
CA ILE A 80 11.81 1.41 -1.98
C ILE A 80 11.10 2.36 -1.00
N GLY A 81 10.49 3.44 -1.51
CA GLY A 81 9.77 4.41 -0.70
C GLY A 81 8.55 3.80 -0.02
N THR A 82 7.75 3.03 -0.75
CA THR A 82 6.63 2.28 -0.16
C THR A 82 7.10 1.21 0.81
N PHE A 83 8.25 0.56 0.58
CA PHE A 83 8.82 -0.39 1.53
C PHE A 83 9.17 0.28 2.85
N LEU A 84 9.89 1.41 2.80
CA LEU A 84 10.23 2.20 3.98
C LEU A 84 8.98 2.74 4.69
N LEU A 85 8.00 3.24 3.95
CA LEU A 85 6.75 3.75 4.54
C LEU A 85 5.93 2.65 5.19
N THR A 86 5.82 1.48 4.57
CA THR A 86 5.10 0.33 5.12
C THR A 86 5.81 -0.20 6.37
N LEU A 87 7.14 -0.25 6.35
CA LEU A 87 7.96 -0.72 7.48
C LEU A 87 7.92 0.24 8.66
N MET A 88 8.13 1.55 8.44
CA MET A 88 8.23 2.52 9.53
C MET A 88 6.85 2.99 10.04
N LEU A 89 5.86 3.08 9.17
CA LEU A 89 4.60 3.81 9.44
C LEU A 89 3.33 3.00 9.08
N GLY A 90 3.46 1.82 8.44
CA GLY A 90 2.33 1.17 7.75
C GLY A 90 1.18 0.68 8.62
N LEU A 91 1.40 0.42 9.91
CA LEU A 91 0.35 -0.10 10.79
C LEU A 91 -0.60 0.99 11.31
N ASN A 92 -0.07 2.20 11.56
CA ASN A 92 -0.81 3.31 12.19
C ASN A 92 -1.15 4.45 11.23
N LEU A 93 -0.84 4.34 9.93
CA LEU A 93 -1.17 5.39 8.95
C LEU A 93 -2.13 4.90 7.85
N PRO A 94 -2.99 5.78 7.32
CA PRO A 94 -3.91 5.52 6.21
C PRO A 94 -3.20 5.44 4.86
N LEU A 95 -2.12 4.67 4.73
CA LEU A 95 -1.32 4.66 3.51
C LEU A 95 -2.10 4.05 2.34
N ALA A 96 -2.73 2.90 2.55
CA ALA A 96 -3.51 2.24 1.51
C ALA A 96 -4.81 3.01 1.20
N GLU A 97 -5.49 3.54 2.22
CA GLU A 97 -6.72 4.29 2.09
C GLU A 97 -6.51 5.60 1.33
N SER A 98 -5.44 6.33 1.63
CA SER A 98 -5.08 7.55 0.90
C SER A 98 -4.78 7.26 -0.58
N LEU A 99 -4.16 6.12 -0.88
CA LEU A 99 -3.94 5.67 -2.25
C LEU A 99 -5.26 5.34 -2.97
N ILE A 100 -6.19 4.65 -2.29
CA ILE A 100 -7.52 4.36 -2.84
C ILE A 100 -8.25 5.66 -3.17
N VAL A 101 -8.32 6.60 -2.23
CA VAL A 101 -8.98 7.89 -2.42
C VAL A 101 -8.34 8.65 -3.59
N THR A 102 -7.02 8.71 -3.63
CA THR A 102 -6.29 9.39 -4.71
C THR A 102 -6.57 8.74 -6.06
N ALA A 103 -6.51 7.40 -6.16
CA ALA A 103 -6.81 6.66 -7.37
C ALA A 103 -8.25 6.92 -7.86
N VAL A 104 -9.22 6.95 -6.95
CA VAL A 104 -10.62 7.25 -7.26
C VAL A 104 -10.78 8.68 -7.78
N VAL A 105 -10.23 9.68 -7.09
CA VAL A 105 -10.33 11.10 -7.47
C VAL A 105 -9.72 11.33 -8.85
N LEU A 106 -8.50 10.83 -9.08
CA LEU A 106 -7.83 10.97 -10.37
C LEU A 106 -8.53 10.15 -11.47
N GLY A 107 -9.05 8.97 -11.14
CA GLY A 107 -9.82 8.14 -12.05
C GLY A 107 -11.07 8.85 -12.55
N LEU A 108 -11.85 9.41 -11.62
CA LEU A 108 -13.04 10.21 -11.92
C LEU A 108 -12.70 11.46 -12.74
N TYR A 109 -11.62 12.16 -12.39
CA TYR A 109 -11.15 13.33 -13.14
C TYR A 109 -10.81 12.95 -14.59
N ARG A 110 -10.07 11.84 -14.79
CA ARG A 110 -9.67 11.37 -16.12
C ARG A 110 -10.87 10.95 -16.98
N LEU A 111 -11.88 10.33 -16.37
CA LEU A 111 -13.13 9.97 -17.04
C LEU A 111 -13.91 11.22 -17.46
N ARG A 112 -14.02 12.23 -16.59
CA ARG A 112 -14.66 13.52 -16.91
C ARG A 112 -13.96 14.23 -18.06
N LEU A 113 -12.64 14.39 -17.97
CA LEU A 113 -11.85 15.11 -18.99
C LEU A 113 -11.91 14.44 -20.36
N SER A 114 -11.96 13.09 -20.42
CA SER A 114 -12.08 12.36 -21.68
C SER A 114 -13.45 12.57 -22.34
N ARG A 115 -14.51 12.77 -21.55
CA ARG A 115 -15.86 13.09 -22.05
C ARG A 115 -15.95 14.51 -22.59
N GLU A 116 -15.36 15.49 -21.92
CA GLU A 116 -15.32 16.90 -22.39
C GLU A 116 -14.58 17.06 -23.73
N ARG A 117 -13.54 16.23 -23.95
CA ARG A 117 -12.78 16.25 -25.21
C ARG A 117 -13.55 15.73 -26.41
N ASN A 118 -14.43 14.74 -26.20
CA ASN A 118 -15.27 14.17 -27.25
C ASN A 118 -16.52 15.01 -27.53
N GLY A 119 -16.98 15.83 -26.58
CA GLY A 119 -18.11 16.74 -26.76
C GLY A 119 -17.81 18.03 -27.55
N LYS A 120 -16.54 18.33 -27.84
CA LYS A 120 -16.12 19.49 -28.65
C LYS A 120 -15.86 19.18 -30.14
N GLN A 121 -16.09 17.93 -30.56
CA GLN A 121 -15.93 17.50 -31.96
C GLN A 121 -17.25 17.15 -32.66
N ALA A 122 -18.40 17.50 -32.08
CA ALA A 122 -19.72 17.38 -32.69
C ALA A 122 -20.32 18.76 -32.96
#